data_AF-A0A954B6M6-F1
#
_entry.id   AF-A0A954B6M6-F1
#
_cell.length_a   1.000
_cell.length_b   1.000
_cell.length_c   1.000
_cell.angle_alpha   90.00
_cell.angle_beta   90.00
_cell.angle_gamma   90.00
#
_symmetry.space_group_name_H-M   'P 1'
#
loop_
_entity.id
_entity.type
_entity.pdbx_description
1 polymer ?
#
loop_
_entity_poly.entity_id
_entity_poly.type
_entity_poly.pdbx_seq_one_letter_code
_entity_poly.pdbx_strand_id
1 'polypeptide(L)'
;EKKCMVVQYENAGDRVVDLMVENIESSVDSSTDPFWSALMLEITAEATRNPKIATMLREADSDIKSRVITALLDGGDRCELDMRIEVFVALMQGLGIRNIVNPELDKKLIAELTRSIVEILFRNTRASSVLSEL
;
A
#
# COMPACT_ATOMS: atom_id res chain seq x y z
N GLU A 1 -1.59 11.08 15.61
CA GLU A 1 -0.57 11.16 14.54
C GLU A 1 -0.62 9.86 13.74
N LYS A 2 -0.85 9.90 12.42
CA LYS A 2 -0.80 8.68 11.59
C LYS A 2 0.66 8.24 11.55
N LYS A 3 1.03 7.21 12.31
CA LYS A 3 2.40 6.70 12.29
C LYS A 3 2.75 6.35 10.85
N CYS A 4 3.80 6.96 10.31
CA CYS A 4 4.33 6.61 9.00
C CYS A 4 4.90 5.19 9.08
N MET A 5 4.11 4.19 8.68
CA MET A 5 4.52 2.78 8.69
C MET A 5 5.80 2.52 7.90
N VAL A 6 6.14 3.38 6.94
CA VAL A 6 7.34 3.26 6.10
C VAL A 6 8.63 3.22 6.93
N VAL A 7 8.68 3.91 8.08
CA VAL A 7 9.85 3.91 8.97
C VAL A 7 10.12 2.51 9.55
N GLN A 8 9.10 1.65 9.67
CA GLN A 8 9.24 0.31 10.23
C GLN A 8 9.92 -0.68 9.28
N TYR A 9 10.03 -0.33 8.00
CA TYR A 9 10.63 -1.18 6.96
C TYR A 9 12.04 -0.72 6.58
N GLU A 10 12.49 0.44 7.06
CA GLU A 10 13.84 0.93 6.86
C GLU A 10 14.85 -0.06 7.49
N ASN A 11 15.73 -0.64 6.66
CA ASN A 11 16.72 -1.66 7.03
C ASN A 11 16.21 -3.08 7.32
N ALA A 12 14.97 -3.41 6.95
CA ALA A 12 14.44 -4.76 7.17
C ALA A 12 15.01 -5.82 6.20
N GLY A 13 15.58 -5.41 5.05
CA GLY A 13 16.17 -6.31 4.05
C GLY A 13 15.19 -7.41 3.63
N ASP A 14 15.65 -8.66 3.59
CA ASP A 14 14.85 -9.83 3.20
C ASP A 14 13.59 -10.05 4.07
N ARG A 15 13.50 -9.41 5.24
CA ARG A 15 12.37 -9.53 6.17
C ARG A 15 11.24 -8.53 5.90
N VAL A 16 11.34 -7.65 4.91
CA VAL A 16 10.30 -6.62 4.69
C VAL A 16 8.92 -7.24 4.46
N VAL A 17 8.83 -8.29 3.63
CA VAL A 17 7.55 -8.96 3.36
C VAL A 17 6.99 -9.61 4.62
N ASP A 18 7.85 -10.25 5.43
CA ASP A 18 7.45 -10.83 6.73
C ASP A 18 6.90 -9.73 7.65
N LEU A 19 7.54 -8.57 7.72
CA LEU A 19 7.06 -7.44 8.52
C LEU A 19 5.74 -6.86 7.98
N MET A 20 5.54 -6.79 6.66
CA MET A 20 4.27 -6.36 6.08
C MET A 20 3.13 -7.31 6.48
N VAL A 21 3.40 -8.62 6.44
CA VAL A 21 2.49 -9.68 6.85
C VAL A 21 2.21 -9.61 8.35
N GLU A 22 3.23 -9.49 9.20
CA GLU A 22 3.09 -9.37 10.65
C GLU A 22 2.25 -8.15 11.06
N ASN A 23 2.40 -7.02 10.35
CA ASN A 23 1.72 -5.76 10.67
C ASN A 23 0.39 -5.54 9.92
N ILE A 24 -0.13 -6.56 9.22
CA ILE A 24 -1.29 -6.40 8.33
C ILE A 24 -2.55 -5.93 9.05
N GLU A 25 -2.81 -6.40 10.28
CA GLU A 25 -3.96 -5.99 11.07
C GLU A 25 -3.91 -4.50 11.39
N SER A 26 -2.76 -4.02 11.90
CA SER A 26 -2.55 -2.59 12.16
C SER A 26 -2.62 -1.75 10.86
N SER A 27 -2.19 -2.31 9.75
CA SER A 27 -2.26 -1.67 8.43
C SER A 27 -3.71 -1.51 7.98
N VAL A 28 -4.55 -2.54 8.15
CA VAL A 28 -5.98 -2.48 7.84
C VAL A 28 -6.71 -1.53 8.79
N ASP A 29 -6.42 -1.57 10.08
CA ASP A 29 -7.02 -0.66 11.06
C ASP A 29 -6.72 0.81 10.74
N SER A 30 -5.45 1.13 10.46
CA SER A 30 -5.05 2.50 10.13
C SER A 30 -5.57 2.97 8.78
N SER A 31 -5.72 2.07 7.80
CA SER A 31 -6.27 2.39 6.48
C SER A 31 -7.79 2.50 6.47
N THR A 32 -8.45 1.92 7.47
CA THR A 32 -9.91 1.97 7.66
C THR A 32 -10.33 2.98 8.74
N ASP A 33 -9.43 3.83 9.19
CA ASP A 33 -9.79 4.97 10.04
C ASP A 33 -10.75 5.90 9.27
N PRO A 34 -11.98 6.12 9.76
CA PRO A 34 -12.99 6.88 9.01
C PRO A 34 -12.60 8.33 8.75
N PHE A 35 -11.91 8.97 9.70
CA PHE A 35 -11.50 10.36 9.58
C PHE A 35 -10.45 10.51 8.47
N TRP A 36 -9.39 9.70 8.52
CA TRP A 36 -8.34 9.75 7.50
C TRP A 36 -8.84 9.34 6.12
N SER A 37 -9.76 8.37 6.05
CA SER A 37 -10.36 7.92 4.79
C SER A 37 -11.20 9.01 4.15
N ALA A 38 -12.03 9.71 4.93
CA ALA A 38 -12.85 10.82 4.43
C ALA A 38 -11.97 12.00 3.98
N LEU A 39 -10.97 12.36 4.77
CA LEU A 39 -10.03 13.44 4.42
C LEU A 39 -9.27 13.13 3.13
N MET A 40 -8.78 11.90 2.96
CA MET A 40 -8.11 11.51 1.71
C MET A 40 -9.04 11.60 0.51
N LEU A 41 -10.31 11.20 0.63
CA LEU A 41 -11.31 11.36 -0.43
C LEU A 41 -11.50 12.83 -0.82
N GLU A 42 -11.62 13.72 0.16
CA GLU A 42 -11.75 15.16 -0.08
C GLU A 42 -10.52 15.74 -0.77
N ILE A 43 -9.32 15.41 -0.29
CA ILE A 43 -8.05 15.88 -0.86
C ILE A 43 -7.89 15.37 -2.29
N THR A 44 -8.19 14.08 -2.55
CA THR A 44 -8.11 13.50 -3.90
C THR A 44 -9.14 14.13 -4.84
N ALA A 45 -10.35 14.42 -4.36
CA ALA A 45 -11.35 15.14 -5.14
C ALA A 45 -10.86 16.56 -5.50
N GLU A 46 -10.30 17.30 -4.55
CA GLU A 46 -9.75 18.64 -4.77
C GLU A 46 -8.56 18.62 -5.73
N ALA A 47 -7.70 17.59 -5.67
CA ALA A 47 -6.59 17.41 -6.60
C ALA A 47 -7.04 17.35 -8.08
N THR A 48 -8.29 16.92 -8.36
CA THR A 48 -8.82 16.95 -9.74
C THR A 48 -9.14 18.36 -10.24
N ARG A 49 -9.29 19.34 -9.34
CA ARG A 49 -9.68 20.73 -9.63
C ARG A 49 -8.56 21.72 -9.37
N ASN A 50 -7.57 21.36 -8.56
CA ASN A 50 -6.50 22.23 -8.09
C ASN A 50 -5.12 21.61 -8.38
N PRO A 51 -4.40 22.10 -9.41
CA PRO A 51 -3.10 21.57 -9.79
C PRO A 51 -2.05 21.62 -8.68
N LYS A 52 -2.13 22.62 -7.79
CA LYS A 52 -1.20 22.75 -6.66
C LYS A 52 -1.37 21.60 -5.66
N ILE A 53 -2.61 21.25 -5.34
CA ILE A 53 -2.93 20.11 -4.46
C ILE A 53 -2.55 18.79 -5.16
N ALA A 54 -2.79 18.68 -6.46
CA ALA A 54 -2.38 17.51 -7.23
C ALA A 54 -0.87 17.27 -7.18
N THR A 55 -0.06 18.33 -7.35
CA THR A 55 1.40 18.25 -7.26
C THR A 55 1.85 17.80 -5.87
N MET A 56 1.36 18.44 -4.80
CA MET A 56 1.71 18.05 -3.43
C MET A 56 1.37 16.59 -3.13
N LEU A 57 0.20 16.12 -3.59
CA LEU A 57 -0.22 14.74 -3.36
C LEU A 57 0.66 13.74 -4.11
N ARG A 58 1.04 14.04 -5.36
CA ARG A 58 1.95 13.19 -6.15
C ARG A 58 3.36 13.15 -5.58
N GLU A 59 3.86 14.29 -5.08
CA GLU A 59 5.17 14.36 -4.41
C GLU A 59 5.17 13.50 -3.14
N ALA A 60 4.16 13.67 -2.28
CA ALA A 60 4.02 12.88 -1.06
C ALA A 60 3.90 11.36 -1.35
N ASP A 61 3.11 10.99 -2.35
CA ASP A 61 2.95 9.59 -2.78
C ASP A 61 4.25 9.01 -3.35
N SER A 62 4.95 9.76 -4.21
CA SER A 62 6.25 9.36 -4.78
C SER A 62 7.30 9.15 -3.70
N ASP A 63 7.39 10.03 -2.71
CA ASP A 63 8.36 9.94 -1.61
C ASP A 63 8.11 8.69 -0.75
N ILE A 64 6.84 8.42 -0.43
CA ILE A 64 6.43 7.22 0.34
C ILE A 64 6.77 5.96 -0.45
N LYS A 65 6.38 5.88 -1.73
CA LYS A 65 6.65 4.71 -2.58
C LYS A 65 8.13 4.47 -2.73
N SER A 66 8.93 5.51 -3.02
CA SER A 66 10.37 5.38 -3.21
C SER A 66 11.07 4.76 -2.00
N ARG A 67 10.65 5.12 -0.79
CA ARG A 67 11.18 4.54 0.46
C ARG A 67 10.79 3.06 0.61
N VAL A 68 9.55 2.69 0.30
CA VAL A 68 9.08 1.30 0.35
C VAL A 68 9.78 0.44 -0.71
N ILE A 69 9.92 0.95 -1.93
CA ILE A 69 10.65 0.31 -3.02
C ILE A 69 12.10 0.07 -2.62
N THR A 70 12.77 1.08 -2.06
CA THR A 70 14.16 0.96 -1.60
C THR A 70 14.30 -0.11 -0.52
N ALA A 71 13.32 -0.25 0.38
CA ALA A 71 13.33 -1.31 1.38
C ALA A 71 13.12 -2.71 0.77
N LEU A 72 12.26 -2.82 -0.24
CA LEU A 72 11.90 -4.08 -0.91
C LEU A 72 12.88 -4.53 -2.01
N LEU A 73 13.70 -3.62 -2.53
CA LEU A 73 14.65 -3.91 -3.61
C LEU A 73 15.89 -4.63 -3.08
N ASP A 74 15.88 -5.96 -3.15
CA ASP A 74 17.07 -6.81 -3.10
C ASP A 74 17.35 -7.42 -4.50
N GLY A 75 17.77 -6.57 -5.44
CA GLY A 75 18.19 -7.00 -6.80
C GLY A 75 17.08 -7.37 -7.80
N GLY A 76 15.79 -7.14 -7.47
CA GLY A 76 14.65 -7.35 -8.37
C GLY A 76 14.40 -6.22 -9.39
N ASP A 77 13.50 -6.45 -10.35
CA ASP A 77 13.07 -5.41 -11.32
C ASP A 77 12.21 -4.36 -10.62
N ARG A 78 12.74 -3.13 -10.55
CA ARG A 78 12.05 -1.97 -9.98
C ARG A 78 10.71 -1.69 -10.65
N CYS A 79 10.59 -1.87 -11.96
CA CYS A 79 9.35 -1.59 -12.68
C CYS A 79 8.22 -2.54 -12.26
N GLU A 80 8.53 -3.83 -12.07
CA GLU A 80 7.57 -4.83 -11.61
C GLU A 80 7.13 -4.56 -10.17
N LEU A 81 8.07 -4.17 -9.30
CA LEU A 81 7.80 -3.83 -7.91
C LEU A 81 6.92 -2.58 -7.77
N ASP A 82 7.17 -1.54 -8.58
CA ASP A 82 6.35 -0.32 -8.62
C ASP A 82 4.87 -0.68 -8.91
N MET A 83 4.61 -1.55 -9.89
CA MET A 83 3.23 -1.97 -10.22
C MET A 83 2.56 -2.75 -9.08
N ARG A 84 3.28 -3.64 -8.41
CA ARG A 84 2.77 -4.41 -7.27
C ARG A 84 2.40 -3.50 -6.10
N ILE A 85 3.19 -2.45 -5.87
CA ILE A 85 2.91 -1.42 -4.85
C ILE A 85 1.66 -0.62 -5.20
N GLU A 86 1.47 -0.22 -6.47
CA GLU A 86 0.23 0.48 -6.88
C GLU A 86 -1.02 -0.34 -6.56
N VAL A 87 -1.00 -1.64 -6.86
CA VAL A 87 -2.12 -2.56 -6.55
C VAL A 87 -2.35 -2.64 -5.04
N PHE A 88 -1.28 -2.77 -4.26
CA PHE A 88 -1.39 -2.81 -2.80
C PHE A 88 -1.94 -1.51 -2.21
N VAL A 89 -1.45 -0.35 -2.65
CA VAL A 89 -1.92 0.97 -2.21
C VAL A 89 -3.40 1.15 -2.56
N ALA A 90 -3.80 0.81 -3.78
CA ALA A 90 -5.20 0.88 -4.22
C ALA A 90 -6.12 0.00 -3.36
N LEU A 91 -5.68 -1.22 -3.02
CA LEU A 91 -6.43 -2.10 -2.12
C LEU A 91 -6.61 -1.44 -0.74
N MET A 92 -5.54 -0.96 -0.12
CA MET A 92 -5.59 -0.38 1.23
C MET A 92 -6.44 0.89 1.28
N GLN A 93 -6.29 1.78 0.29
CA GLN A 93 -7.12 3.00 0.17
C GLN A 93 -8.59 2.65 -0.08
N GLY A 94 -8.85 1.65 -0.94
CA GLY A 94 -10.19 1.16 -1.22
C GLY A 94 -10.89 0.59 0.01
N LEU A 95 -10.17 -0.09 0.89
CA LEU A 95 -10.72 -0.57 2.17
C LEU A 95 -11.21 0.58 3.05
N GLY A 96 -10.51 1.71 3.08
CA GLY A 96 -10.96 2.91 3.80
C GLY A 96 -12.31 3.43 3.30
N ILE A 97 -12.47 3.53 1.97
CA ILE A 97 -13.74 3.91 1.34
C ILE A 97 -14.83 2.89 1.66
N ARG A 98 -14.51 1.58 1.57
CA ARG A 98 -15.47 0.51 1.89
C ARG A 98 -15.91 0.53 3.34
N ASN A 99 -15.03 0.88 4.29
CA ASN A 99 -15.38 1.01 5.69
C ASN A 99 -16.31 2.20 5.97
N ILE A 100 -16.22 3.29 5.19
CA ILE A 100 -17.20 4.39 5.25
C ILE A 100 -18.57 3.93 4.75
N VAL A 101 -18.60 3.18 3.64
CA VAL A 101 -19.85 2.70 3.03
C VAL A 101 -20.48 1.53 3.81
N ASN A 102 -19.65 0.68 4.41
CA ASN A 102 -20.04 -0.47 5.22
C ASN A 102 -19.28 -0.44 6.55
N PRO A 103 -19.80 0.24 7.58
CA PRO A 103 -19.15 0.32 8.89
C PRO A 103 -19.10 -1.01 9.66
N GLU A 104 -19.89 -2.00 9.25
CA GLU A 104 -19.94 -3.35 9.85
C GLU A 104 -18.90 -4.31 9.26
N LEU A 105 -18.00 -3.79 8.44
CA LEU A 105 -16.93 -4.53 7.80
C LEU A 105 -16.06 -5.27 8.84
N ASP A 106 -15.96 -6.60 8.71
CA ASP A 106 -15.12 -7.42 9.58
C ASP A 106 -13.65 -7.21 9.22
N LYS A 107 -13.01 -6.26 9.92
CA LYS A 107 -11.62 -5.88 9.71
C LYS A 107 -10.65 -7.04 9.95
N LYS A 108 -11.00 -7.98 10.83
CA LYS A 108 -10.14 -9.12 11.12
C LYS A 108 -10.11 -10.10 9.95
N LEU A 109 -11.28 -10.49 9.43
CA LEU A 109 -11.35 -11.36 8.25
C LEU A 109 -10.71 -10.68 7.02
N ILE A 110 -10.85 -9.37 6.89
CA ILE A 110 -10.19 -8.62 5.82
C ILE A 110 -8.69 -8.57 6.01
N ALA A 111 -8.18 -8.41 7.23
CA ALA A 111 -6.75 -8.46 7.48
C ALA A 111 -6.17 -9.84 7.14
N GLU A 112 -6.88 -10.93 7.46
CA GLU A 112 -6.51 -12.30 7.06
C GLU A 112 -6.44 -12.45 5.54
N LEU A 113 -7.42 -11.93 4.80
CA LEU A 113 -7.43 -12.01 3.33
C LEU A 113 -6.36 -11.10 2.70
N THR A 114 -6.17 -9.91 3.26
CA THR A 114 -5.14 -8.95 2.82
C THR A 114 -3.74 -9.53 3.03
N ARG A 115 -3.54 -10.32 4.09
CA ARG A 115 -2.29 -11.06 4.34
C ARG A 115 -1.94 -11.96 3.15
N SER A 116 -2.90 -12.75 2.67
CA SER A 116 -2.70 -13.62 1.50
C SER A 116 -2.39 -12.83 0.23
N ILE A 117 -3.00 -11.65 0.06
CA ILE A 117 -2.72 -10.77 -1.08
C ILE A 117 -1.30 -10.22 -1.01
N VAL A 118 -0.82 -9.76 0.16
CA VAL A 118 0.56 -9.31 0.35
C VAL A 118 1.55 -10.42 0.01
N GLU A 119 1.28 -11.65 0.46
CA GLU A 119 2.10 -12.82 0.13
C GLU A 119 2.18 -13.07 -1.40
N ILE A 120 1.05 -12.99 -2.10
CA ILE A 120 1.01 -13.12 -3.57
C ILE A 120 1.78 -11.98 -4.25
N LEU A 121 1.55 -10.74 -3.81
CA LEU A 121 2.12 -9.54 -4.41
C LEU A 121 3.61 -9.40 -4.16
N PHE A 122 4.18 -9.97 -3.10
CA PHE A 122 5.57 -9.67 -2.74
C PHE A 122 6.47 -10.89 -2.51
N ARG A 123 5.93 -12.10 -2.24
CA ARG A 123 6.76 -13.32 -2.04
C ARG A 123 6.95 -14.14 -3.31
N ASN A 124 6.02 -14.08 -4.27
CA ASN A 124 6.05 -14.93 -5.46
C ASN A 124 6.90 -14.36 -6.62
N THR A 125 8.09 -13.87 -6.31
CA THR A 125 8.99 -13.08 -7.18
C THR A 125 9.91 -13.93 -8.08
N ARG A 126 9.58 -15.21 -8.35
CA ARG A 126 10.39 -16.08 -9.23
C ARG A 126 9.70 -16.60 -10.50
N ALA A 127 8.43 -16.28 -10.73
CA ALA A 127 7.67 -16.92 -11.81
C ALA A 127 7.32 -16.01 -13.01
N SER A 128 7.81 -14.77 -13.07
CA SER A 128 7.54 -13.87 -14.22
C SER A 128 8.68 -13.79 -15.24
N SER A 129 9.59 -14.77 -15.28
CA SER A 129 10.46 -14.96 -16.46
C SER A 129 9.77 -15.70 -17.62
N VAL A 130 8.51 -16.12 -17.45
CA VAL A 130 7.78 -16.92 -18.45
C VAL A 130 6.99 -16.06 -19.45
N LEU A 131 6.79 -14.77 -19.17
CA LEU A 131 6.08 -13.85 -20.07
C LEU A 131 6.97 -13.12 -21.08
N SER A 132 8.28 -13.39 -21.08
CA SER A 132 9.21 -12.87 -22.11
C SER A 132 9.43 -13.82 -23.30
N GLU A 133 8.70 -14.95 -23.37
CA GLU A 133 8.82 -15.93 -24.46
C GLU A 133 7.53 -16.07 -25.33
N LEU A 134 6.62 -15.09 -25.28
CA LEU A 134 5.48 -14.97 -26.21
C LEU A 134 5.57 -13.68 -27.01
#